data_AF-A0A6A5XIW9-F1
#
_entry.id   AF-A0A6A5XIW9-F1
#
_cell.length_a   1.000
_cell.length_b   1.000
_cell.length_c   1.000
_cell.angle_alpha   90.00
_cell.angle_beta   90.00
_cell.angle_gamma   90.00
#
_symmetry.space_group_name_H-M   'P 1'
#
loop_
_entity.id
_entity.type
_entity.pdbx_description
1 polymer ?
#
loop_
_entity_poly.entity_id
_entity_poly.type
_entity_poly.pdbx_seq_one_letter_code
_entity_poly.pdbx_strand_id
1 'polypeptide(L)'
;MKTGRMSTLFSKTRLLQASRAEFSRILSNLALQFAVLGCTDVALRLVSRLNKYDADDHEEVVIRPLWLLWNSIDDWPAGEKERAHDRISSERIRARDQAAGAEDGEERVGKHAKIDVADRPVTNEDLQAMIDKTAFEYQRDWWFPNRQVSFGSVQAIREYKTLYDREFTPESMQEALKEMLGKVNEISGGKIMNVRQGAASSDVSSGLVSALNLSLQLKEQGVEFECESELLLEPEEILGIIALRMDATRQVWFLSQCRRAWNMLKEGALARMIGVDEARLSQFAQDIEAAIDERIKNGRLALKDSSLQNILKTIETNTLSNPTNRDLDISPDSDSDPTKIHHPPATHSALTTASDRLQTTLPSSYQSLLLLTNGLSPFTNGTISEPPLYPIEKVIWLKDGYDFLMDMSLDIPCAPPFNFPDDFREAWPRLGNALQIGGEDVLHTFLIPPSKTAEIREYLLPVLEDDTGRFDEGIKSTLRGAIEDFAGSLEGFKKMEWACVRWDKYEMDVFVDLKAYLMSVAERGARVERDVVVDGGFFGYLLLNSHDSGSQS
;
A
#
# COMPACT_ATOMS: atom_id res chain seq x y z
N MET A 1 1.85 -41.04 11.77
CA MET A 1 2.42 -39.72 11.44
C MET A 1 1.80 -39.24 10.15
N LYS A 2 0.79 -38.37 10.23
CA LYS A 2 0.32 -37.62 9.06
C LYS A 2 1.36 -36.53 8.84
N THR A 3 2.06 -36.55 7.71
CA THR A 3 2.78 -35.39 7.20
C THR A 3 1.72 -34.31 6.98
N GLY A 4 1.51 -33.47 7.99
CA GLY A 4 0.71 -32.27 7.84
C GLY A 4 1.33 -31.51 6.67
N ARG A 5 0.57 -31.31 5.59
CA ARG A 5 0.96 -30.33 4.57
C ARG A 5 1.26 -29.07 5.36
N MET A 6 2.50 -28.60 5.33
CA MET A 6 2.76 -27.21 5.72
C MET A 6 1.80 -26.40 4.85
N SER A 7 0.81 -25.76 5.48
CA SER A 7 -0.02 -24.83 4.74
C SER A 7 0.94 -23.80 4.18
N THR A 8 0.84 -23.55 2.88
CA THR A 8 1.65 -22.52 2.23
C THR A 8 1.35 -21.21 2.94
N LEU A 9 2.39 -20.56 3.48
CA LEU A 9 2.27 -19.31 4.25
C LEU A 9 1.64 -18.16 3.46
N PHE A 10 1.68 -18.28 2.12
CA PHE A 10 1.06 -17.35 1.19
C PHE A 10 0.41 -18.10 0.03
N SER A 11 -0.55 -17.44 -0.62
CA SER A 11 -1.10 -17.92 -1.88
C SER A 11 -0.25 -17.45 -3.06
N LYS A 12 0.56 -18.36 -3.62
CA LYS A 12 1.30 -18.11 -4.86
C LYS A 12 0.38 -17.60 -5.97
N THR A 13 -0.79 -18.21 -6.14
CA THR A 13 -1.76 -17.80 -7.16
C THR A 13 -2.19 -16.34 -6.98
N ARG A 14 -2.46 -15.89 -5.75
CA ARG A 14 -2.83 -14.49 -5.50
C ARG A 14 -1.71 -13.52 -5.82
N LEU A 15 -0.47 -13.84 -5.43
CA LEU A 15 0.69 -13.03 -5.78
C LEU A 15 0.86 -12.88 -7.30
N LEU A 16 0.68 -13.98 -8.06
CA LEU A 16 0.76 -13.96 -9.52
C LEU A 16 -0.40 -13.21 -10.19
N GLN A 17 -1.57 -13.14 -9.53
CA GLN A 17 -2.78 -12.47 -10.02
C GLN A 17 -2.93 -11.03 -9.54
N ALA A 18 -2.08 -10.57 -8.62
CA ALA A 18 -2.11 -9.22 -8.07
C ALA A 18 -2.07 -8.17 -9.19
N SER A 19 -2.84 -7.09 -9.01
CA SER A 19 -2.72 -5.90 -9.87
C SER A 19 -1.31 -5.33 -9.78
N ARG A 20 -0.92 -4.44 -10.70
CA ARG A 20 0.41 -3.81 -10.65
C ARG A 20 0.65 -3.10 -9.31
N ALA A 21 -0.29 -2.25 -8.89
CA ALA A 21 -0.22 -1.54 -7.61
C ALA A 21 -0.22 -2.49 -6.41
N GLU A 22 -1.08 -3.52 -6.42
CA GLU A 22 -1.12 -4.53 -5.36
C GLU A 22 0.20 -5.29 -5.26
N PHE A 23 0.78 -5.70 -6.39
CA PHE A 23 2.07 -6.39 -6.46
C PHE A 23 3.20 -5.52 -5.92
N SER A 24 3.28 -4.26 -6.34
CA SER A 24 4.25 -3.29 -5.83
C SER A 24 4.13 -3.11 -4.31
N ARG A 25 2.91 -2.90 -3.80
CA ARG A 25 2.62 -2.80 -2.37
C ARG A 25 3.04 -4.05 -1.59
N ILE A 26 2.78 -5.23 -2.14
CA ILE A 26 3.20 -6.51 -1.54
C ILE A 26 4.73 -6.56 -1.44
N LEU A 27 5.45 -6.28 -2.53
CA LEU A 27 6.91 -6.34 -2.58
C LEU A 27 7.54 -5.35 -1.60
N SER A 28 7.05 -4.11 -1.58
CA SER A 28 7.53 -3.05 -0.67
C SER A 28 7.33 -3.43 0.80
N ASN A 29 6.15 -3.96 1.15
CA ASN A 29 5.88 -4.44 2.52
C ASN A 29 6.74 -5.65 2.90
N LEU A 30 6.91 -6.61 2.00
CA LEU A 30 7.77 -7.78 2.25
C LEU A 30 9.23 -7.36 2.42
N ALA A 31 9.76 -6.48 1.58
CA ALA A 31 11.11 -5.96 1.70
C ALA A 31 11.33 -5.28 3.05
N LEU A 32 10.38 -4.46 3.49
CA LEU A 32 10.44 -3.80 4.80
C LEU A 32 10.47 -4.81 5.95
N GLN A 33 9.61 -5.83 5.90
CA GLN A 33 9.53 -6.86 6.93
C GLN A 33 10.76 -7.77 6.97
N PHE A 34 11.28 -8.20 5.81
CA PHE A 34 12.54 -8.95 5.73
C PHE A 34 13.70 -8.13 6.29
N ALA A 35 13.77 -6.84 5.98
CA ALA A 35 14.82 -5.96 6.48
C ALA A 35 14.81 -5.85 8.01
N VAL A 36 13.65 -5.60 8.64
CA VAL A 36 13.58 -5.50 10.11
C VAL A 36 13.81 -6.84 10.82
N LEU A 37 13.62 -7.96 10.12
CA LEU A 37 13.97 -9.30 10.59
C LEU A 37 15.46 -9.65 10.41
N GLY A 38 16.25 -8.79 9.77
CA GLY A 38 17.68 -9.00 9.53
C GLY A 38 18.01 -9.68 8.19
N CYS A 39 17.02 -10.04 7.37
CA CYS A 39 17.22 -10.56 6.01
C CYS A 39 17.46 -9.43 5.00
N THR A 40 18.52 -8.66 5.24
CA THR A 40 18.85 -7.45 4.47
C THR A 40 19.13 -7.74 3.01
N ASP A 41 19.76 -8.87 2.72
CA ASP A 41 20.05 -9.37 1.37
C ASP A 41 18.76 -9.71 0.60
N VAL A 42 17.78 -10.33 1.25
CA VAL A 42 16.46 -10.62 0.65
C VAL A 42 15.75 -9.29 0.35
N ALA A 43 15.74 -8.35 1.29
CA ALA A 43 15.13 -7.04 1.08
C ALA A 43 15.75 -6.28 -0.11
N LEU A 44 17.08 -6.27 -0.22
CA LEU A 44 17.82 -5.70 -1.36
C LEU A 44 17.38 -6.31 -2.70
N ARG A 45 17.29 -7.64 -2.75
CA ARG A 45 16.91 -8.38 -3.96
C ARG A 45 15.43 -8.20 -4.32
N LEU A 46 14.54 -8.07 -3.34
CA LEU A 46 13.13 -7.78 -3.56
C LEU A 46 12.94 -6.38 -4.15
N VAL A 47 13.59 -5.36 -3.58
CA VAL A 47 13.52 -4.00 -4.12
C VAL A 47 14.17 -3.94 -5.51
N SER A 48 15.32 -4.60 -5.73
CA SER A 48 15.92 -4.63 -7.09
C SER A 48 14.99 -5.22 -8.15
N ARG A 49 14.18 -6.22 -7.78
CA ARG A 49 13.15 -6.80 -8.66
C ARG A 49 11.96 -5.86 -8.87
N LEU A 50 11.52 -5.21 -7.80
CA LEU A 50 10.49 -4.17 -7.87
C LEU A 50 10.91 -3.07 -8.84
N ASN A 51 12.14 -2.57 -8.72
CA ASN A 51 12.69 -1.51 -9.56
C ASN A 51 12.76 -1.86 -11.04
N LYS A 52 13.01 -3.13 -11.34
CA LYS A 52 13.01 -3.66 -12.70
C LYS A 52 11.59 -3.80 -13.27
N TYR A 53 10.62 -4.11 -12.40
CA TYR A 53 9.23 -4.33 -12.77
C TYR A 53 8.44 -3.01 -12.89
N ASP A 54 8.69 -2.10 -11.95
CA ASP A 54 8.05 -0.80 -11.80
C ASP A 54 9.07 0.24 -11.33
N ALA A 55 9.72 0.88 -12.30
CA ALA A 55 10.71 1.93 -12.01
C ALA A 55 10.07 3.19 -11.39
N ASP A 56 8.75 3.34 -11.53
CA ASP A 56 8.00 4.56 -11.18
C ASP A 56 7.04 4.33 -10.00
N ASP A 57 7.33 3.29 -9.21
CA ASP A 57 6.43 2.76 -8.21
C ASP A 57 5.97 3.83 -7.19
N HIS A 58 4.65 3.93 -7.02
CA HIS A 58 3.98 4.78 -6.04
C HIS A 58 4.37 4.43 -4.59
N GLU A 59 4.95 3.25 -4.37
CA GLU A 59 5.41 2.77 -3.07
C GLU A 59 6.84 3.23 -2.71
N GLU A 60 7.45 4.19 -3.43
CA GLU A 60 8.73 4.83 -3.03
C GLU A 60 8.68 5.26 -1.56
N VAL A 61 7.54 5.83 -1.15
CA VAL A 61 7.32 6.24 0.23
C VAL A 61 7.61 5.07 1.16
N VAL A 62 7.05 3.88 0.87
CA VAL A 62 7.15 2.68 1.71
C VAL A 62 8.57 2.11 1.81
N ILE A 63 9.34 2.16 0.72
CA ILE A 63 10.72 1.65 0.72
C ILE A 63 11.74 2.68 1.21
N ARG A 64 11.44 3.97 1.18
CA ARG A 64 12.37 5.04 1.56
C ARG A 64 12.99 4.91 2.97
N PRO A 65 12.31 4.39 4.01
CA PRO A 65 12.95 4.09 5.29
C PRO A 65 14.15 3.13 5.17
N LEU A 66 14.15 2.23 4.18
CA LEU A 66 15.25 1.30 3.92
C LEU A 66 16.51 1.99 3.38
N TRP A 67 16.43 3.23 2.89
CA TRP A 67 17.61 4.00 2.52
C TRP A 67 18.55 4.20 3.72
N LEU A 68 18.00 4.28 4.93
CA LEU A 68 18.80 4.33 6.17
C LEU A 68 19.61 3.05 6.37
N LEU A 69 19.00 1.89 6.09
CA LEU A 69 19.66 0.59 6.15
C LEU A 69 20.74 0.49 5.07
N TRP A 70 20.39 0.73 3.80
CA TRP A 70 21.29 0.59 2.65
C TRP A 70 22.52 1.50 2.75
N ASN A 71 22.32 2.75 3.19
CA ASN A 71 23.43 3.65 3.50
C ASN A 71 24.31 3.13 4.65
N SER A 72 23.74 2.44 5.64
CA SER A 72 24.51 1.91 6.78
C SER A 72 25.32 0.64 6.46
N ILE A 73 24.97 -0.06 5.38
CA ILE A 73 25.67 -1.28 4.92
C ILE A 73 26.48 -1.04 3.64
N ASP A 74 26.41 0.16 3.07
CA ASP A 74 27.02 0.54 1.78
C ASP A 74 26.64 -0.41 0.63
N ASP A 75 25.39 -0.87 0.62
CA ASP A 75 24.84 -1.74 -0.41
C ASP A 75 23.41 -1.32 -0.71
N TRP A 76 23.13 -1.06 -1.99
CA TRP A 76 21.88 -0.46 -2.46
C TRP A 76 21.24 -1.38 -3.51
N PRO A 77 19.90 -1.50 -3.53
CA PRO A 77 19.21 -2.18 -4.61
C PRO A 77 19.50 -1.48 -5.95
N ALA A 78 19.48 -2.26 -7.03
CA ALA A 78 19.70 -1.73 -8.37
C ALA A 78 18.72 -0.57 -8.69
N GLY A 79 19.24 0.62 -8.99
CA GLY A 79 18.46 1.80 -9.34
C GLY A 79 18.08 2.72 -8.16
N GLU A 80 18.18 2.27 -6.90
CA GLU A 80 17.78 3.09 -5.76
C GLU A 80 18.77 4.20 -5.44
N LYS A 81 20.07 3.93 -5.59
CA LYS A 81 21.09 4.94 -5.37
C LYS A 81 20.99 6.04 -6.44
N GLU A 82 20.75 5.65 -7.68
CA GLU A 82 20.52 6.58 -8.79
C GLU A 82 19.27 7.43 -8.54
N ARG A 83 18.15 6.81 -8.10
CA ARG A 83 16.93 7.55 -7.70
C ARG A 83 17.18 8.55 -6.58
N ALA A 84 17.97 8.18 -5.58
CA ALA A 84 18.38 9.10 -4.51
C ALA A 84 19.16 10.30 -5.08
N HIS A 85 20.05 10.09 -6.05
CA HIS A 85 20.77 11.15 -6.75
C HIS A 85 19.82 12.03 -7.61
N ASP A 86 18.88 11.43 -8.34
CA ASP A 86 17.91 12.14 -9.18
C ASP A 86 16.97 13.00 -8.34
N ARG A 87 16.60 12.52 -7.14
CA ARG A 87 15.81 13.27 -6.17
C ARG A 87 16.56 14.49 -5.67
N ILE A 88 17.84 14.36 -5.34
CA ILE A 88 18.68 15.50 -4.93
C ILE A 88 18.77 16.53 -6.06
N SER A 89 18.98 16.06 -7.29
CA SER A 89 19.04 16.92 -8.48
C SER A 89 17.73 17.67 -8.69
N SER A 90 16.60 16.96 -8.57
CA SER A 90 15.26 17.53 -8.71
C SER A 90 14.93 18.55 -7.62
N GLU A 91 15.31 18.29 -6.36
CA GLU A 91 15.15 19.24 -5.25
C GLU A 91 15.97 20.52 -5.48
N ARG A 92 17.19 20.41 -6.04
CA ARG A 92 18.02 21.57 -6.39
C ARG A 92 17.41 22.41 -7.50
N ILE A 93 16.91 21.77 -8.57
CA ILE A 93 16.25 22.46 -9.68
C ILE A 93 15.01 23.20 -9.17
N ARG A 94 14.15 22.53 -8.40
CA ARG A 94 12.97 23.18 -7.79
C ARG A 94 13.35 24.36 -6.90
N ALA A 95 14.39 24.23 -6.08
CA ALA A 95 14.87 25.31 -5.22
C ALA A 95 15.43 26.50 -6.03
N ARG A 96 16.08 26.24 -7.17
CA ARG A 96 16.53 27.27 -8.11
C ARG A 96 15.35 27.99 -8.74
N ASP A 97 14.39 27.26 -9.27
CA ASP A 97 13.23 27.83 -9.98
C ASP A 97 12.34 28.64 -9.02
N GLN A 98 12.16 28.17 -7.77
CA GLN A 98 11.51 28.96 -6.72
C GLN A 98 12.27 30.24 -6.36
N ALA A 99 13.61 30.22 -6.39
CA ALA A 99 14.43 31.41 -6.14
C ALA A 99 14.39 32.41 -7.31
N ALA A 100 14.23 31.91 -8.54
CA ALA A 100 14.07 32.70 -9.75
C ALA A 100 12.68 33.34 -9.83
N GLY A 101 11.60 32.61 -9.51
CA GLY A 101 10.21 33.12 -9.53
C GLY A 101 9.88 34.15 -8.44
N ALA A 102 10.75 34.35 -7.44
CA ALA A 102 10.62 35.40 -6.43
C ALA A 102 11.18 36.76 -6.93
N GLU A 103 10.79 37.16 -8.14
CA GLU A 103 11.04 38.48 -8.73
C GLU A 103 9.95 39.45 -8.29
N ASP A 104 10.16 40.13 -7.15
CA ASP A 104 9.63 41.50 -6.92
C ASP A 104 10.16 42.19 -5.63
N GLY A 105 11.28 41.73 -5.05
CA GLY A 105 11.84 42.41 -3.87
C GLY A 105 13.29 42.07 -3.56
N GLU A 106 14.15 43.04 -3.80
CA GLU A 106 15.55 43.18 -3.35
C GLU A 106 16.57 42.09 -3.76
N GLU A 107 17.48 42.53 -4.65
CA GLU A 107 18.78 41.93 -4.95
C GLU A 107 19.55 41.57 -3.66
N ARG A 108 19.78 40.27 -3.43
CA ARG A 108 20.74 39.78 -2.43
C ARG A 108 21.62 38.70 -3.03
N VAL A 109 22.92 38.84 -2.77
CA VAL A 109 24.07 37.98 -3.08
C VAL A 109 23.83 36.46 -2.90
N GLY A 110 22.83 36.06 -2.10
CA GLY A 110 22.41 34.66 -1.96
C GLY A 110 21.72 34.03 -3.17
N LYS A 111 21.23 34.81 -4.15
CA LYS A 111 20.61 34.26 -5.38
C LYS A 111 21.64 33.55 -6.28
N HIS A 112 22.83 34.12 -6.48
CA HIS A 112 23.87 33.51 -7.33
C HIS A 112 24.43 32.22 -6.74
N ALA A 113 24.66 32.19 -5.42
CA ALA A 113 25.15 30.99 -4.73
C ALA A 113 24.15 29.80 -4.78
N LYS A 114 22.84 30.05 -4.91
CA LYS A 114 21.84 28.99 -5.09
C LYS A 114 21.77 28.45 -6.52
N ILE A 115 22.10 29.29 -7.51
CA ILE A 115 22.12 28.91 -8.93
C ILE A 115 23.32 27.99 -9.20
N ASP A 116 24.52 28.33 -8.69
CA ASP A 116 25.73 27.51 -8.87
C ASP A 116 25.62 26.10 -8.23
N VAL A 117 24.78 25.92 -7.21
CA VAL A 117 24.56 24.65 -6.53
C VAL A 117 23.67 23.70 -7.35
N ALA A 118 22.86 24.20 -8.28
CA ALA A 118 21.95 23.36 -9.07
C ALA A 118 22.68 22.56 -10.16
N ASP A 119 23.77 23.11 -10.72
CA ASP A 119 24.48 22.52 -11.86
C ASP A 119 25.66 21.63 -11.45
N ARG A 120 25.98 21.53 -10.15
CA ARG A 120 27.04 20.66 -9.65
C ARG A 120 26.60 19.19 -9.64
N PRO A 121 27.48 18.23 -10.00
CA PRO A 121 27.16 16.81 -9.88
C PRO A 121 26.81 16.45 -8.43
N VAL A 122 25.87 15.51 -8.25
CA VAL A 122 25.51 15.02 -6.91
C VAL A 122 26.63 14.14 -6.37
N THR A 123 27.11 14.47 -5.18
CA THR A 123 28.22 13.79 -4.49
C THR A 123 27.72 12.80 -3.45
N ASN A 124 28.62 11.95 -2.92
CA ASN A 124 28.27 11.07 -1.79
C ASN A 124 27.97 11.88 -0.52
N GLU A 125 28.60 13.04 -0.34
CA GLU A 125 28.31 13.96 0.76
C GLU A 125 26.88 14.52 0.66
N ASP A 126 26.41 14.81 -0.56
CA ASP A 126 25.03 15.22 -0.79
C ASP A 126 24.04 14.09 -0.48
N LEU A 127 24.38 12.86 -0.88
CA LEU A 127 23.59 11.68 -0.53
C LEU A 127 23.51 11.50 0.99
N GLN A 128 24.65 11.55 1.69
CA GLN A 128 24.68 11.45 3.15
C GLN A 128 23.86 12.57 3.81
N ALA A 129 23.95 13.80 3.33
CA ALA A 129 23.16 14.92 3.84
C ALA A 129 21.65 14.72 3.62
N MET A 130 21.25 14.14 2.49
CA MET A 130 19.86 13.78 2.23
C MET A 130 19.37 12.67 3.16
N ILE A 131 20.18 11.63 3.39
CA ILE A 131 19.90 10.56 4.35
C ILE A 131 19.77 11.10 5.78
N ASP A 132 20.66 12.01 6.19
CA ASP A 132 20.60 12.65 7.51
C ASP A 132 19.31 13.50 7.65
N LYS A 133 18.96 14.26 6.62
CA LYS A 133 17.71 15.03 6.55
C LYS A 133 16.49 14.11 6.64
N THR A 134 16.47 13.01 5.89
CA THR A 134 15.36 12.03 5.91
C THR A 134 15.23 11.35 7.28
N ALA A 135 16.33 10.93 7.89
CA ALA A 135 16.33 10.37 9.24
C ALA A 135 15.75 11.36 10.26
N PHE A 136 16.13 12.64 10.15
CA PHE A 136 15.61 13.71 11.00
C PHE A 136 14.10 13.95 10.78
N GLU A 137 13.66 14.02 9.52
CA GLU A 137 12.23 14.18 9.18
C GLU A 137 11.39 13.04 9.75
N TYR A 138 11.85 11.80 9.62
CA TYR A 138 11.17 10.67 10.22
C TYR A 138 11.10 10.78 11.73
N GLN A 139 12.24 11.04 12.39
CA GLN A 139 12.27 11.18 13.84
C GLN A 139 11.25 12.22 14.32
N ARG A 140 11.12 13.35 13.63
CA ARG A 140 10.09 14.36 13.92
C ARG A 140 8.67 13.82 13.78
N ASP A 141 8.39 13.06 12.73
CA ASP A 141 7.04 12.59 12.40
C ASP A 141 6.53 11.49 13.35
N TRP A 142 7.43 10.77 14.04
CA TRP A 142 7.09 9.77 15.07
C TRP A 142 7.50 10.14 16.51
N TRP A 143 8.13 11.30 16.75
CA TRP A 143 8.53 11.68 18.11
C TRP A 143 7.33 11.89 19.02
N PHE A 144 7.19 11.04 20.04
CA PHE A 144 6.13 11.11 21.03
C PHE A 144 6.66 11.72 22.34
N PRO A 145 5.87 12.48 23.14
CA PRO A 145 4.45 12.82 23.00
C PRO A 145 4.16 13.98 22.05
N ASN A 146 5.19 14.72 21.61
CA ASN A 146 5.04 15.93 20.82
C ASN A 146 4.96 15.64 19.31
N ARG A 147 4.21 14.59 18.95
CA ARG A 147 4.09 14.15 17.56
C ARG A 147 3.39 15.24 16.77
N GLN A 148 4.09 15.84 15.82
CA GLN A 148 3.47 16.77 14.89
C GLN A 148 2.71 15.93 13.86
N VAL A 149 1.40 15.74 14.09
CA VAL A 149 0.51 15.22 13.05
C VAL A 149 0.50 16.27 11.94
N SER A 150 1.16 15.95 10.84
CA SER A 150 1.57 16.91 9.82
C SER A 150 0.38 17.56 9.10
N PHE A 151 -0.05 18.72 9.57
CA PHE A 151 -0.59 19.83 8.76
C PHE A 151 -0.54 21.13 9.60
N GLY A 152 0.60 21.83 9.66
CA GLY A 152 0.58 23.19 10.25
C GLY A 152 1.89 23.84 10.70
N SER A 153 2.32 24.84 9.92
CA SER A 153 3.17 25.99 10.26
C SER A 153 4.70 25.81 10.38
N VAL A 154 5.42 26.74 9.74
CA VAL A 154 6.88 26.97 9.87
C VAL A 154 7.31 27.20 11.33
N GLN A 155 6.37 27.66 12.18
CA GLN A 155 6.57 27.85 13.62
C GLN A 155 6.87 26.52 14.33
N ALA A 156 6.07 25.49 14.02
CA ALA A 156 6.20 24.15 14.59
C ALA A 156 7.55 23.49 14.21
N ILE A 157 8.04 23.77 13.00
CA ILE A 157 9.38 23.34 12.53
C ILE A 157 10.50 24.01 13.34
N ARG A 158 10.37 25.31 13.65
CA ARG A 158 11.36 26.04 14.45
C ARG A 158 11.41 25.55 15.90
N GLU A 159 10.25 25.31 16.50
CA GLU A 159 10.15 24.82 17.89
C GLU A 159 10.71 23.40 18.05
N TYR A 160 10.48 22.51 17.07
CA TYR A 160 11.08 21.17 17.07
C TYR A 160 12.60 21.21 16.88
N LYS A 161 13.09 22.05 15.96
CA LYS A 161 14.53 22.23 15.76
C LYS A 161 15.22 22.70 17.05
N THR A 162 14.60 23.59 17.84
CA THR A 162 15.11 23.98 19.15
C THR A 162 15.04 22.89 20.22
N LEU A 163 14.18 21.87 20.08
CA LEU A 163 14.12 20.71 20.96
C LEU A 163 15.22 19.69 20.64
N TYR A 164 15.56 19.52 19.36
CA TYR A 164 16.61 18.62 18.92
C TYR A 164 18.02 19.22 19.05
N ASP A 165 18.16 20.52 18.82
CA ASP A 165 19.41 21.27 19.03
C ASP A 165 19.70 21.52 20.52
N ARG A 166 18.77 21.15 21.44
CA ARG A 166 19.12 21.07 22.86
C ARG A 166 20.07 19.90 23.03
N GLU A 167 21.27 20.19 23.53
CA GLU A 167 22.12 19.17 24.14
C GLU A 167 21.33 18.55 25.29
N PHE A 168 20.71 17.40 25.04
CA PHE A 168 20.13 16.63 26.12
C PHE A 168 21.27 16.06 26.94
N THR A 169 21.31 16.42 28.22
CA THR A 169 22.16 15.70 29.18
C THR A 169 21.60 14.27 29.34
N PRO A 170 22.44 13.28 29.69
CA PRO A 170 22.00 11.93 30.01
C PRO A 170 20.78 11.89 30.93
N GLU A 171 20.75 12.71 31.97
CA GLU A 171 19.66 12.78 32.95
C GLU A 171 18.35 13.25 32.29
N SER A 172 18.42 14.26 31.43
CA SER A 172 17.24 14.75 30.70
C SER A 172 16.68 13.73 29.71
N MET A 173 17.55 12.90 29.10
CA MET A 173 17.11 11.80 28.23
C MET A 173 16.48 10.66 29.03
N GLN A 174 17.03 10.33 30.20
CA GLN A 174 16.44 9.33 31.09
C GLN A 174 15.05 9.75 31.57
N GLU A 175 14.86 11.02 31.96
CA GLU A 175 13.54 11.52 32.34
C GLU A 175 12.57 11.54 31.16
N ALA A 176 13.01 11.94 29.97
CA ALA A 176 12.19 11.86 28.76
C ALA A 176 11.79 10.41 28.42
N LEU A 177 12.72 9.46 28.57
CA LEU A 177 12.46 8.03 28.35
C LEU A 177 11.39 7.51 29.32
N LYS A 178 11.50 7.83 30.62
CA LYS A 178 10.50 7.48 31.63
C LYS A 178 9.14 8.09 31.32
N GLU A 179 9.09 9.37 30.93
CA GLU A 179 7.85 10.06 30.56
C GLU A 179 7.17 9.38 29.36
N MET A 180 7.94 9.04 28.32
CA MET A 180 7.43 8.34 27.14
C MET A 180 6.86 6.98 27.48
N LEU A 181 7.60 6.16 28.24
CA LEU A 181 7.15 4.82 28.63
C LEU A 181 5.93 4.88 29.56
N GLY A 182 5.89 5.84 30.49
CA GLY A 182 4.73 6.09 31.35
C GLY A 182 3.47 6.41 30.56
N LYS A 183 3.58 7.29 29.56
CA LYS A 183 2.46 7.63 28.66
C LYS A 183 2.05 6.48 27.74
N VAL A 184 2.99 5.72 27.21
CA VAL A 184 2.69 4.49 26.46
C VAL A 184 1.89 3.52 27.34
N ASN A 185 2.31 3.34 28.59
CA ASN A 185 1.63 2.50 29.56
C ASN A 185 0.20 2.99 29.83
N GLU A 186 0.02 4.30 30.03
CA GLU A 186 -1.29 4.95 30.20
C GLU A 186 -2.22 4.72 29.01
N ILE A 187 -1.77 5.02 27.78
CA ILE A 187 -2.58 4.86 26.56
C ILE A 187 -2.99 3.39 26.37
N SER A 188 -2.09 2.47 26.71
CA SER A 188 -2.31 1.03 26.58
C SER A 188 -3.16 0.43 27.71
N GLY A 189 -3.50 1.21 28.74
CA GLY A 189 -4.21 0.72 29.92
C GLY A 189 -3.44 -0.36 30.68
N GLY A 190 -2.10 -0.29 30.66
CA GLY A 190 -1.22 -1.31 31.24
C GLY A 190 -1.12 -2.62 30.46
N LYS A 191 -1.72 -2.71 29.26
CA LYS A 191 -1.71 -3.91 28.44
C LYS A 191 -1.07 -3.64 27.09
N ILE A 192 0.00 -4.38 26.78
CA ILE A 192 0.64 -4.34 25.47
C ILE A 192 -0.32 -4.99 24.44
N MET A 193 -1.26 -4.21 23.91
CA MET A 193 -2.20 -4.67 22.90
C MET A 193 -1.59 -4.58 21.49
N ASN A 194 -1.89 -5.57 20.67
CA ASN A 194 -1.46 -5.67 19.27
C ASN A 194 -2.62 -5.25 18.33
N VAL A 195 -3.00 -3.97 18.41
CA VAL A 195 -4.21 -3.46 17.72
C VAL A 195 -3.83 -2.90 16.35
N ARG A 196 -4.43 -3.44 15.29
CA ARG A 196 -4.13 -3.09 13.88
C ARG A 196 -4.67 -1.72 13.43
N GLN A 197 -5.53 -1.08 14.23
CA GLN A 197 -6.16 0.20 13.88
C GLN A 197 -6.27 1.16 15.06
N GLY A 198 -6.49 2.44 14.76
CA GLY A 198 -6.79 3.49 15.73
C GLY A 198 -5.59 4.38 16.08
N ALA A 199 -5.86 5.67 16.32
CA ALA A 199 -4.86 6.67 16.66
C ALA A 199 -4.04 6.28 17.90
N ALA A 200 -4.69 5.79 18.96
CA ALA A 200 -4.03 5.35 20.19
C ALA A 200 -2.99 4.23 19.95
N SER A 201 -3.30 3.27 19.06
CA SER A 201 -2.34 2.21 18.70
C SER A 201 -1.14 2.76 17.91
N SER A 202 -1.39 3.72 17.01
CA SER A 202 -0.30 4.44 16.32
C SER A 202 0.56 5.22 17.30
N ASP A 203 -0.02 5.89 18.30
CA ASP A 203 0.73 6.69 19.28
C ASP A 203 1.59 5.81 20.17
N VAL A 204 1.07 4.65 20.58
CA VAL A 204 1.84 3.64 21.31
C VAL A 204 3.03 3.13 20.48
N SER A 205 2.81 2.83 19.19
CA SER A 205 3.88 2.37 18.30
C SER A 205 4.97 3.43 18.11
N SER A 206 4.54 4.70 17.96
CA SER A 206 5.40 5.89 17.87
C SER A 206 6.21 6.11 19.15
N GLY A 207 5.56 5.98 20.31
CA GLY A 207 6.17 6.14 21.63
C GLY A 207 7.22 5.10 21.93
N LEU A 208 6.98 3.84 21.57
CA LEU A 208 7.97 2.79 21.75
C LEU A 208 9.21 2.96 20.87
N VAL A 209 9.04 3.40 19.62
CA VAL A 209 10.19 3.69 18.74
C VAL A 209 10.97 4.91 19.25
N SER A 210 10.27 5.92 19.79
CA SER A 210 10.91 7.07 20.44
C SER A 210 11.74 6.66 21.66
N ALA A 211 11.16 5.81 22.51
CA ALA A 211 11.82 5.24 23.67
C ALA A 211 13.04 4.40 23.26
N LEU A 212 12.92 3.56 22.22
CA LEU A 212 14.02 2.76 21.70
C LEU A 212 15.17 3.64 21.20
N ASN A 213 14.86 4.69 20.41
CA ASN A 213 15.88 5.60 19.91
C ASN A 213 16.63 6.32 21.05
N LEU A 214 15.92 6.79 22.08
CA LEU A 214 16.53 7.42 23.25
C LEU A 214 17.38 6.45 24.07
N SER A 215 16.87 5.23 24.29
CA SER A 215 17.59 4.20 25.02
C SER A 215 18.90 3.80 24.30
N LEU A 216 18.86 3.66 22.97
CA LEU A 216 20.06 3.45 22.15
C LEU A 216 21.04 4.62 22.26
N GLN A 217 20.55 5.86 22.24
CA GLN A 217 21.40 7.05 22.38
C GLN A 217 22.06 7.13 23.78
N LEU A 218 21.35 6.76 24.84
CA LEU A 218 21.90 6.66 26.20
C LEU A 218 23.02 5.61 26.27
N LYS A 219 22.79 4.44 25.65
CA LYS A 219 23.78 3.35 25.56
C LYS A 219 25.03 3.79 24.78
N GLU A 220 24.86 4.52 23.67
CA GLU A 220 25.97 5.12 22.89
C GLU A 220 26.80 6.11 23.72
N GLN A 221 26.19 6.79 24.69
CA GLN A 221 26.87 7.72 25.61
C GLN A 221 27.48 7.04 26.85
N GLY A 222 27.41 5.71 26.94
CA GLY A 222 27.99 4.94 28.05
C GLY A 222 27.20 5.06 29.36
N VAL A 223 25.91 5.41 29.28
CA VAL A 223 25.02 5.47 30.45
C VAL A 223 24.65 4.05 30.86
N GLU A 224 24.91 3.70 32.12
CA GLU A 224 24.46 2.44 32.70
C GLU A 224 22.98 2.53 33.11
N PHE A 225 22.21 1.50 32.79
CA PHE A 225 20.80 1.41 33.17
C PHE A 225 20.73 0.81 34.59
N GLU A 226 20.46 1.64 35.59
CA GLU A 226 20.35 1.18 36.97
C GLU A 226 19.11 0.29 37.14
N CYS A 227 19.32 -0.93 37.66
CA CYS A 227 18.32 -1.99 37.77
C CYS A 227 17.10 -1.66 38.68
N GLU A 228 17.09 -0.52 39.36
CA GLU A 228 16.07 -0.16 40.35
C GLU A 228 14.91 0.69 39.78
N SER A 229 15.02 1.23 38.56
CA SER A 229 13.96 2.05 37.96
C SER A 229 13.08 1.24 37.01
N GLU A 230 11.85 0.91 37.44
CA GLU A 230 10.85 0.16 36.64
C GLU A 230 10.50 0.80 35.28
N LEU A 231 10.87 2.06 35.05
CA LEU A 231 10.57 2.83 33.84
C LEU A 231 11.79 3.19 32.99
N LEU A 232 13.00 2.72 33.35
CA LEU A 232 14.21 2.92 32.57
C LEU A 232 14.61 1.60 31.89
N LEU A 233 14.04 1.35 30.73
CA LEU A 233 14.23 0.09 30.00
C LEU A 233 15.44 0.14 29.06
N GLU A 234 16.21 -0.95 29.04
CA GLU A 234 17.28 -1.17 28.08
C GLU A 234 16.74 -1.30 26.64
N PRO A 235 17.55 -1.06 25.60
CA PRO A 235 17.11 -1.17 24.21
C PRO A 235 16.50 -2.53 23.88
N GLU A 236 17.07 -3.61 24.41
CA GLU A 236 16.62 -4.98 24.23
C GLU A 236 15.24 -5.24 24.85
N GLU A 237 14.95 -4.64 26.01
CA GLU A 237 13.64 -4.73 26.68
C GLU A 237 12.56 -3.98 25.90
N ILE A 238 12.86 -2.75 25.44
CA ILE A 238 11.94 -1.95 24.63
C ILE A 238 11.67 -2.65 23.29
N LEU A 239 12.71 -3.19 22.65
CA LEU A 239 12.54 -3.97 21.44
C LEU A 239 11.65 -5.20 21.72
N GLY A 240 11.81 -5.86 22.88
CA GLY A 240 10.95 -6.97 23.32
C GLY A 240 9.48 -6.59 23.38
N ILE A 241 9.16 -5.40 23.89
CA ILE A 241 7.81 -4.86 23.88
C ILE A 241 7.32 -4.64 22.45
N ILE A 242 8.14 -4.06 21.57
CA ILE A 242 7.82 -3.84 20.14
C ILE A 242 7.55 -5.18 19.43
N ALA A 243 8.36 -6.20 19.71
CA ALA A 243 8.26 -7.53 19.14
C ALA A 243 6.92 -8.24 19.43
N LEU A 244 6.25 -7.90 20.54
CA LEU A 244 4.92 -8.44 20.87
C LEU A 244 3.77 -7.78 20.09
N ARG A 245 4.06 -6.71 19.33
CA ARG A 245 3.05 -5.88 18.65
C ARG A 245 3.46 -5.44 17.25
N MET A 246 4.23 -6.24 16.53
CA MET A 246 4.64 -5.95 15.16
C MET A 246 3.47 -5.84 14.18
N ASP A 247 2.33 -6.45 14.50
CA ASP A 247 1.07 -6.33 13.76
C ASP A 247 0.32 -5.03 14.07
N ALA A 248 0.73 -4.26 15.09
CA ALA A 248 0.05 -3.04 15.48
C ALA A 248 0.21 -1.93 14.45
N THR A 249 -0.73 -0.98 14.48
CA THR A 249 -0.82 0.14 13.54
C THR A 249 0.54 0.82 13.34
N ARG A 250 1.13 0.67 12.15
CA ARG A 250 2.39 1.30 11.75
C ARG A 250 3.62 0.91 12.59
N GLN A 251 3.60 -0.19 13.34
CA GLN A 251 4.75 -0.57 14.17
C GLN A 251 6.01 -0.89 13.35
N VAL A 252 5.91 -1.74 12.32
CA VAL A 252 7.01 -2.04 11.37
C VAL A 252 7.50 -0.74 10.72
N TRP A 253 6.55 0.10 10.31
CA TRP A 253 6.80 1.38 9.66
C TRP A 253 7.67 2.31 10.51
N PHE A 254 7.25 2.63 11.74
CA PHE A 254 8.04 3.50 12.62
C PHE A 254 9.39 2.87 12.98
N LEU A 255 9.44 1.55 13.21
CA LEU A 255 10.68 0.87 13.54
C LEU A 255 11.72 1.00 12.42
N SER A 256 11.30 0.81 11.16
CA SER A 256 12.18 0.96 9.98
C SER A 256 12.73 2.37 9.78
N GLN A 257 12.05 3.37 10.35
CA GLN A 257 12.44 4.77 10.29
C GLN A 257 13.46 5.17 11.38
N CYS A 258 13.74 4.29 12.35
CA CYS A 258 14.68 4.55 13.43
C CYS A 258 16.12 4.21 13.00
N ARG A 259 16.89 5.23 12.61
CA ARG A 259 18.29 5.07 12.16
C ARG A 259 19.14 4.27 13.15
N ARG A 260 19.05 4.57 14.45
CA ARG A 260 19.86 3.89 15.48
C ARG A 260 19.52 2.41 15.63
N ALA A 261 18.25 2.04 15.43
CA ALA A 261 17.81 0.66 15.55
C ALA A 261 18.39 -0.23 14.44
N TRP A 262 18.77 0.30 13.28
CA TRP A 262 19.29 -0.53 12.19
C TRP A 262 20.53 -1.34 12.55
N ASN A 263 21.36 -0.87 13.49
CA ASN A 263 22.53 -1.63 13.96
C ASN A 263 22.15 -2.98 14.58
N MET A 264 21.08 -3.03 15.39
CA MET A 264 20.61 -4.29 15.97
C MET A 264 19.65 -5.05 15.05
N LEU A 265 18.84 -4.35 14.25
CA LEU A 265 17.86 -4.99 13.36
C LEU A 265 18.53 -5.77 12.23
N LYS A 266 19.58 -5.20 11.59
CA LYS A 266 20.31 -5.89 10.50
C LYS A 266 21.01 -7.16 10.98
N GLU A 267 21.29 -7.27 12.26
CA GLU A 267 21.85 -8.46 12.90
C GLU A 267 20.77 -9.48 13.30
N GLY A 268 19.49 -9.25 12.99
CA GLY A 268 18.39 -10.16 13.28
C GLY A 268 17.94 -10.17 14.75
N ALA A 269 18.19 -9.09 15.52
CA ALA A 269 17.76 -9.00 16.91
C ALA A 269 16.25 -9.21 17.07
N LEU A 270 15.44 -8.62 16.18
CA LEU A 270 13.99 -8.78 16.19
C LEU A 270 13.57 -10.24 15.94
N ALA A 271 14.17 -10.90 14.94
CA ALA A 271 13.86 -12.29 14.60
C ALA A 271 14.16 -13.24 15.76
N ARG A 272 15.33 -13.08 16.42
CA ARG A 272 15.71 -13.89 17.59
C ARG A 272 14.73 -13.73 18.74
N MET A 273 14.32 -12.51 19.01
CA MET A 273 13.50 -12.18 20.17
C MET A 273 12.03 -12.54 19.97
N ILE A 274 11.54 -12.55 18.73
CA ILE A 274 10.23 -13.13 18.39
C ILE A 274 10.29 -14.67 18.37
N GLY A 275 11.47 -15.26 18.18
CA GLY A 275 11.65 -16.71 18.09
C GLY A 275 11.35 -17.26 16.69
N VAL A 276 11.67 -16.49 15.65
CA VAL A 276 11.52 -16.89 14.25
C VAL A 276 12.50 -18.04 13.93
N ASP A 277 11.99 -19.09 13.30
CA ASP A 277 12.78 -20.20 12.77
C ASP A 277 13.52 -19.73 11.51
N GLU A 278 14.85 -19.69 11.58
CA GLU A 278 15.72 -19.20 10.49
C GLU A 278 15.60 -20.05 9.22
N ALA A 279 15.42 -21.37 9.35
CA ALA A 279 15.27 -22.27 8.21
C ALA A 279 13.93 -22.05 7.51
N ARG A 280 12.84 -21.86 8.28
CA ARG A 280 11.52 -21.53 7.74
C ARG A 280 11.51 -20.14 7.10
N LEU A 281 12.17 -19.16 7.70
CA LEU A 281 12.33 -17.82 7.13
C LEU A 281 13.08 -17.84 5.80
N SER A 282 14.19 -18.61 5.74
CA SER A 282 14.97 -18.78 4.52
C SER A 282 14.18 -19.48 3.42
N GLN A 283 13.44 -20.54 3.75
CA GLN A 283 12.57 -21.23 2.78
C GLN A 283 11.46 -20.31 2.27
N PHE A 284 10.83 -19.55 3.18
CA PHE A 284 9.78 -18.60 2.82
C PHE A 284 10.31 -17.50 1.87
N ALA A 285 11.51 -16.97 2.13
CA ALA A 285 12.16 -16.02 1.23
C ALA A 285 12.38 -16.61 -0.17
N GLN A 286 12.87 -17.84 -0.26
CA GLN A 286 13.08 -18.52 -1.56
C GLN A 286 11.77 -18.74 -2.33
N ASP A 287 10.71 -19.16 -1.64
CA ASP A 287 9.41 -19.41 -2.26
C ASP A 287 8.79 -18.11 -2.80
N ILE A 288 8.92 -17.01 -2.05
CA ILE A 288 8.47 -15.67 -2.45
C ILE A 288 9.28 -15.17 -3.64
N GLU A 289 10.62 -15.21 -3.58
CA GLU A 289 11.48 -14.75 -4.67
C GLU A 289 11.18 -15.52 -5.97
N ALA A 290 10.97 -16.84 -5.88
CA ALA A 290 10.63 -17.66 -7.04
C ALA A 290 9.26 -17.28 -7.66
N ALA A 291 8.27 -16.97 -6.83
CA ALA A 291 6.95 -16.54 -7.31
C ALA A 291 6.98 -15.12 -7.91
N ILE A 292 7.80 -14.22 -7.36
CA ILE A 292 8.04 -12.88 -7.91
C ILE A 292 8.76 -12.98 -9.26
N ASP A 293 9.79 -13.81 -9.37
CA ASP A 293 10.51 -14.03 -10.63
C ASP A 293 9.58 -14.60 -11.71
N GLU A 294 8.66 -15.48 -11.33
CA GLU A 294 7.60 -15.96 -12.23
C GLU A 294 6.67 -14.85 -12.69
N ARG A 295 6.19 -13.98 -11.79
CA ARG A 295 5.31 -12.83 -12.13
C ARG A 295 6.01 -11.84 -13.04
N ILE A 296 7.26 -11.48 -12.75
CA ILE A 296 8.04 -10.53 -13.56
C ILE A 296 8.30 -11.10 -14.94
N LYS A 297 8.58 -12.40 -15.04
CA LYS A 297 8.89 -13.06 -16.31
C LYS A 297 7.67 -13.28 -17.19
N ASN A 298 6.56 -13.75 -16.60
CA ASN A 298 5.41 -14.23 -17.35
C ASN A 298 4.25 -13.22 -17.42
N GLY A 299 4.36 -12.09 -16.72
CA GLY A 299 3.25 -11.16 -16.57
C GLY A 299 2.19 -11.69 -15.61
N ARG A 300 1.04 -11.02 -15.59
CA ARG A 300 -0.05 -11.31 -14.66
C ARG A 300 -0.66 -12.66 -15.00
N LEU A 301 -0.79 -13.53 -14.01
CA LEU A 301 -1.53 -14.77 -14.21
C LEU A 301 -3.00 -14.44 -14.48
N ALA A 302 -3.49 -14.85 -15.65
CA ALA A 302 -4.89 -14.67 -16.00
C ALA A 302 -5.79 -15.44 -15.01
N LEU A 303 -6.95 -14.84 -14.69
CA LEU A 303 -7.98 -15.51 -13.89
C LEU A 303 -8.44 -16.76 -14.64
N LYS A 304 -8.70 -17.85 -13.90
CA LYS A 304 -9.09 -19.11 -14.53
C LYS A 304 -10.49 -18.96 -15.12
N ASP A 305 -10.60 -19.02 -16.45
CA ASP A 305 -11.90 -18.86 -17.11
C ASP A 305 -12.94 -19.83 -16.53
N SER A 306 -14.10 -19.27 -16.21
CA SER A 306 -15.21 -19.97 -15.57
C SER A 306 -16.52 -19.39 -16.08
N SER A 307 -17.57 -20.21 -16.08
CA SER A 307 -18.90 -19.72 -16.44
C SER A 307 -19.39 -18.76 -15.37
N LEU A 308 -20.19 -17.77 -15.78
CA LEU A 308 -20.77 -16.80 -14.84
C LEU A 308 -21.59 -17.50 -13.74
N GLN A 309 -22.27 -18.59 -14.06
CA GLN A 309 -22.99 -19.42 -13.09
C GLN A 309 -22.07 -20.01 -12.00
N ASN A 310 -20.90 -20.53 -12.40
CA ASN A 310 -19.93 -21.08 -11.45
C ASN A 310 -19.28 -19.99 -10.60
N ILE A 311 -19.02 -18.82 -11.20
CA ILE A 311 -18.49 -17.64 -10.49
C ILE A 311 -19.48 -17.23 -9.39
N LEU A 312 -20.75 -17.01 -9.75
CA LEU A 312 -21.80 -16.62 -8.80
C LEU A 312 -22.01 -17.65 -7.68
N LYS A 313 -22.01 -18.94 -8.01
CA LYS A 313 -22.08 -20.02 -7.01
C LYS A 313 -20.90 -19.96 -6.03
N THR A 314 -19.70 -19.63 -6.52
CA THR A 314 -18.51 -19.49 -5.68
C THR A 314 -18.62 -18.28 -4.76
N ILE A 315 -19.07 -17.13 -5.27
CA ILE A 315 -19.33 -15.92 -4.47
C ILE A 315 -20.37 -16.20 -3.38
N GLU A 316 -21.48 -16.86 -3.71
CA GLU A 316 -22.51 -17.25 -2.74
C GLU A 316 -21.93 -18.18 -1.67
N THR A 317 -21.19 -19.21 -2.08
CA THR A 317 -20.54 -20.15 -1.13
C THR A 317 -19.58 -19.41 -0.18
N ASN A 318 -18.73 -18.54 -0.72
CA ASN A 318 -17.77 -17.75 0.07
C ASN A 318 -18.52 -16.81 1.04
N THR A 319 -19.56 -16.14 0.56
CA THR A 319 -20.34 -15.18 1.37
C THR A 319 -21.06 -15.86 2.52
N LEU A 320 -21.73 -16.98 2.28
CA LEU A 320 -22.51 -17.72 3.29
C LEU A 320 -21.62 -18.49 4.29
N SER A 321 -20.40 -18.84 3.89
CA SER A 321 -19.45 -19.54 4.76
C SER A 321 -18.51 -18.61 5.54
N ASN A 322 -18.49 -17.30 5.23
CA ASN A 322 -17.62 -16.34 5.91
C ASN A 322 -18.16 -15.98 7.30
N PRO A 323 -17.46 -16.31 8.40
CA PRO A 323 -17.92 -15.99 9.76
C PRO A 323 -18.03 -14.49 10.01
N THR A 324 -17.20 -13.65 9.40
CA THR A 324 -17.28 -12.20 9.62
C THR A 324 -18.56 -11.60 9.06
N ASN A 325 -19.22 -12.24 8.09
CA ASN A 325 -20.54 -11.81 7.62
C ASN A 325 -21.66 -12.18 8.60
N ARG A 326 -21.43 -13.13 9.52
CA ARG A 326 -22.37 -13.42 10.61
C ARG A 326 -22.25 -12.43 11.77
N ASP A 327 -21.05 -11.86 11.95
CA ASP A 327 -20.75 -10.89 13.00
C ASP A 327 -21.00 -9.44 12.56
N LEU A 328 -20.85 -9.14 11.26
CA LEU A 328 -21.29 -7.89 10.62
C LEU A 328 -22.80 -7.98 10.39
N ASP A 329 -23.56 -7.78 11.45
CA ASP A 329 -25.03 -7.69 11.49
C ASP A 329 -25.55 -6.85 10.30
N ILE A 330 -25.92 -7.53 9.20
CA ILE A 330 -26.50 -6.93 8.00
C ILE A 330 -27.89 -6.44 8.39
N SER A 331 -27.94 -5.24 8.99
CA SER A 331 -29.12 -4.59 9.53
C SER A 331 -29.86 -5.38 10.64
N PRO A 332 -29.95 -4.87 11.88
CA PRO A 332 -30.77 -5.46 12.94
C PRO A 332 -32.29 -5.51 12.60
N ASP A 333 -32.71 -4.92 11.48
CA ASP A 333 -34.08 -4.98 10.96
C ASP A 333 -34.32 -6.10 9.93
N SER A 334 -33.31 -6.91 9.59
CA SER A 334 -33.50 -8.07 8.72
C SER A 334 -33.44 -9.38 9.51
N ASP A 335 -34.60 -9.81 10.02
CA ASP A 335 -34.85 -11.11 10.68
C ASP A 335 -34.58 -12.35 9.78
N SER A 336 -33.94 -12.17 8.63
CA SER A 336 -33.60 -13.23 7.69
C SER A 336 -32.10 -13.32 7.53
N ASP A 337 -31.49 -14.28 8.21
CA ASP A 337 -30.20 -14.85 7.83
C ASP A 337 -30.22 -15.05 6.30
N PRO A 338 -29.44 -14.29 5.50
CA PRO A 338 -29.62 -14.26 4.06
C PRO A 338 -29.20 -15.60 3.48
N THR A 339 -30.14 -16.53 3.37
CA THR A 339 -29.89 -17.88 2.84
C THR A 339 -29.45 -17.88 1.37
N LYS A 340 -29.58 -16.73 0.68
CA LYS A 340 -29.21 -16.51 -0.73
C LYS A 340 -28.82 -15.06 -0.96
N ILE A 341 -27.84 -14.84 -1.82
CA ILE A 341 -27.45 -13.49 -2.29
C ILE A 341 -28.07 -13.12 -3.65
N HIS A 342 -28.58 -14.12 -4.38
CA HIS A 342 -29.13 -13.95 -5.72
C HIS A 342 -30.58 -13.45 -5.70
N HIS A 343 -30.87 -12.43 -6.50
CA HIS A 343 -32.23 -11.95 -6.77
C HIS A 343 -32.87 -12.76 -7.93
N PRO A 344 -34.20 -12.75 -8.07
CA PRO A 344 -34.86 -13.37 -9.23
C PRO A 344 -34.30 -12.85 -10.56
N PRO A 345 -34.15 -13.69 -11.60
CA PRO A 345 -33.67 -13.25 -12.91
C PRO A 345 -34.49 -12.12 -13.54
N ALA A 346 -33.82 -11.24 -14.29
CA ALA A 346 -34.49 -10.25 -15.13
C ALA A 346 -35.11 -10.92 -16.37
N THR A 347 -36.18 -10.32 -16.90
CA THR A 347 -36.76 -10.75 -18.17
C THR A 347 -36.08 -10.04 -19.35
N HIS A 348 -36.12 -10.65 -20.54
CA HIS A 348 -35.65 -9.98 -21.77
C HIS A 348 -36.38 -8.66 -22.04
N SER A 349 -37.67 -8.56 -21.67
CA SER A 349 -38.43 -7.32 -21.80
C SER A 349 -37.93 -6.23 -20.84
N ALA A 350 -37.54 -6.60 -19.62
CA ALA A 350 -36.94 -5.67 -18.66
C ALA A 350 -35.59 -5.14 -19.18
N LEU A 351 -34.75 -6.00 -19.77
CA LEU A 351 -33.49 -5.58 -20.39
C LEU A 351 -33.69 -4.65 -21.59
N THR A 352 -34.71 -4.92 -22.42
CA THR A 352 -35.06 -4.06 -23.56
C THR A 352 -35.51 -2.69 -23.07
N THR A 353 -36.42 -2.67 -22.09
CA THR A 353 -36.93 -1.45 -21.45
C THR A 353 -35.80 -0.64 -20.81
N ALA A 354 -34.85 -1.31 -20.16
CA ALA A 354 -33.70 -0.67 -19.55
C ALA A 354 -32.73 -0.10 -20.60
N SER A 355 -32.50 -0.80 -21.70
CA SER A 355 -31.65 -0.32 -22.79
C SER A 355 -32.25 0.93 -23.45
N ASP A 356 -33.58 0.95 -23.65
CA ASP A 356 -34.30 2.13 -24.15
C ASP A 356 -34.22 3.30 -23.16
N ARG A 357 -34.45 3.02 -21.87
CA ARG A 357 -34.39 4.02 -20.78
C ARG A 357 -33.00 4.62 -20.62
N LEU A 358 -31.96 3.80 -20.70
CA LEU A 358 -30.57 4.21 -20.55
C LEU A 358 -29.97 4.70 -21.88
N GLN A 359 -30.70 4.55 -23.00
CA GLN A 359 -30.27 4.94 -24.34
C GLN A 359 -28.90 4.35 -24.72
N THR A 360 -28.67 3.09 -24.35
CA THR A 360 -27.40 2.40 -24.61
C THR A 360 -27.61 0.90 -24.73
N THR A 361 -26.67 0.22 -25.38
CA THR A 361 -26.61 -1.24 -25.40
C THR A 361 -25.75 -1.72 -24.24
N LEU A 362 -26.37 -2.42 -23.29
CA LEU A 362 -25.67 -2.97 -22.13
C LEU A 362 -24.61 -4.00 -22.55
N PRO A 363 -23.46 -4.10 -21.85
CA PRO A 363 -22.46 -5.12 -22.17
C PRO A 363 -23.02 -6.54 -21.99
N SER A 364 -22.57 -7.46 -22.85
CA SER A 364 -23.07 -8.84 -22.90
C SER A 364 -22.85 -9.61 -21.60
N SER A 365 -21.72 -9.38 -20.92
CA SER A 365 -21.43 -9.96 -19.60
C SER A 365 -22.41 -9.47 -18.54
N TYR A 366 -22.86 -8.20 -18.59
CA TYR A 366 -23.85 -7.67 -17.66
C TYR A 366 -25.26 -8.15 -17.96
N GLN A 367 -25.66 -8.20 -19.24
CA GLN A 367 -26.94 -8.81 -19.63
C GLN A 367 -27.01 -10.27 -19.16
N SER A 368 -25.92 -11.03 -19.32
CA SER A 368 -25.82 -12.41 -18.85
C SER A 368 -25.95 -12.52 -17.33
N LEU A 369 -25.38 -11.58 -16.57
CA LEU A 369 -25.57 -11.52 -15.11
C LEU A 369 -27.05 -11.33 -14.79
N LEU A 370 -27.69 -10.33 -15.37
CA LEU A 370 -29.08 -9.97 -15.08
C LEU A 370 -30.06 -11.09 -15.42
N LEU A 371 -29.81 -11.84 -16.49
CA LEU A 371 -30.59 -13.04 -16.86
C LEU A 371 -30.36 -14.24 -15.93
N LEU A 372 -29.29 -14.25 -15.14
CA LEU A 372 -29.08 -15.24 -14.07
C LEU A 372 -29.64 -14.75 -12.74
N THR A 373 -29.51 -13.45 -12.46
CA THR A 373 -29.93 -12.82 -11.22
C THR A 373 -30.05 -11.30 -11.43
N ASN A 374 -31.22 -10.71 -11.17
CA ASN A 374 -31.45 -9.27 -11.35
C ASN A 374 -30.84 -8.47 -10.21
N GLY A 375 -29.52 -8.43 -10.13
CA GLY A 375 -28.77 -7.85 -9.02
C GLY A 375 -28.35 -8.87 -7.97
N LEU A 376 -27.54 -8.41 -7.01
CA LEU A 376 -27.01 -9.20 -5.90
C LEU A 376 -27.23 -8.42 -4.60
N SER A 377 -27.63 -9.11 -3.54
CA SER A 377 -27.47 -8.60 -2.17
C SER A 377 -25.98 -8.43 -1.83
N PRO A 378 -25.59 -7.69 -0.77
CA PRO A 378 -24.18 -7.56 -0.38
C PRO A 378 -23.48 -8.92 -0.29
N PHE A 379 -22.22 -8.99 -0.75
CA PHE A 379 -21.45 -10.24 -0.85
C PHE A 379 -19.99 -10.02 -0.43
N THR A 380 -19.26 -11.06 -0.03
CA THR A 380 -17.87 -10.87 0.42
C THR A 380 -16.86 -11.01 -0.72
N ASN A 381 -15.85 -10.14 -0.75
CA ASN A 381 -14.64 -10.33 -1.55
C ASN A 381 -13.50 -10.99 -0.74
N GLY A 382 -13.77 -11.44 0.49
CA GLY A 382 -12.80 -12.07 1.39
C GLY A 382 -12.13 -11.10 2.37
N THR A 383 -12.14 -9.79 2.09
CA THR A 383 -11.59 -8.75 2.98
C THR A 383 -12.70 -7.90 3.60
N ILE A 384 -13.63 -7.43 2.75
CA ILE A 384 -14.78 -6.62 3.14
C ILE A 384 -16.06 -7.16 2.47
N SER A 385 -17.20 -6.58 2.85
CA SER A 385 -18.43 -6.73 2.07
C SER A 385 -18.37 -5.79 0.86
N GLU A 386 -18.59 -6.35 -0.32
CA GLU A 386 -18.89 -5.62 -1.54
C GLU A 386 -20.31 -5.06 -1.46
N PRO A 387 -20.57 -3.89 -2.08
CA PRO A 387 -21.90 -3.33 -2.12
C PRO A 387 -22.84 -4.22 -2.95
N PRO A 388 -24.16 -4.12 -2.74
CA PRO A 388 -25.13 -4.83 -3.55
C PRO A 388 -25.03 -4.38 -5.02
N LEU A 389 -25.14 -5.34 -5.93
CA LEU A 389 -25.36 -5.02 -7.34
C LEU A 389 -26.86 -4.76 -7.55
N TYR A 390 -27.16 -3.64 -8.17
CA TYR A 390 -28.52 -3.16 -8.34
C TYR A 390 -29.32 -4.04 -9.31
N PRO A 391 -30.62 -4.25 -9.04
CA PRO A 391 -31.55 -4.72 -10.05
C PRO A 391 -31.62 -3.69 -11.20
N ILE A 392 -31.90 -4.16 -12.41
CA ILE A 392 -31.82 -3.36 -13.64
C ILE A 392 -32.70 -2.09 -13.60
N GLU A 393 -33.79 -2.10 -12.84
CA GLU A 393 -34.68 -0.96 -12.66
C GLU A 393 -34.03 0.19 -11.89
N LYS A 394 -33.05 -0.10 -11.02
CA LYS A 394 -32.31 0.88 -10.21
C LYS A 394 -31.03 1.39 -10.88
N VAL A 395 -30.59 0.77 -11.97
CA VAL A 395 -29.40 1.19 -12.71
C VAL A 395 -29.63 2.57 -13.32
N ILE A 396 -28.68 3.48 -13.10
CA ILE A 396 -28.73 4.86 -13.57
C ILE A 396 -27.38 5.28 -14.17
N TRP A 397 -27.42 6.27 -15.05
CA TRP A 397 -26.22 7.06 -15.35
C TRP A 397 -25.88 7.92 -14.14
N LEU A 398 -24.59 7.99 -13.80
CA LEU A 398 -24.08 9.13 -13.06
C LEU A 398 -24.43 10.41 -13.83
N LYS A 399 -25.04 11.37 -13.14
CA LYS A 399 -25.48 12.66 -13.66
C LYS A 399 -25.08 13.75 -12.66
N ASP A 400 -25.22 15.00 -13.11
CA ASP A 400 -24.99 16.24 -12.36
C ASP A 400 -25.44 16.12 -10.89
N GLY A 401 -24.54 16.39 -9.94
CA GLY A 401 -24.75 16.22 -8.51
C GLY A 401 -23.83 15.20 -7.81
N TYR A 402 -23.09 14.41 -8.59
CA TYR A 402 -21.97 13.58 -8.12
C TYR A 402 -20.64 14.09 -8.66
N ASP A 403 -20.49 15.42 -8.72
CA ASP A 403 -19.37 16.09 -9.37
C ASP A 403 -18.02 15.58 -8.86
N PHE A 404 -17.93 15.31 -7.55
CA PHE A 404 -16.71 14.76 -6.94
C PHE A 404 -16.32 13.39 -7.54
N LEU A 405 -17.27 12.50 -7.83
CA LEU A 405 -16.98 11.19 -8.43
C LEU A 405 -16.63 11.35 -9.91
N MET A 406 -17.39 12.18 -10.62
CA MET A 406 -17.21 12.40 -12.06
C MET A 406 -15.87 13.05 -12.37
N ASP A 407 -15.34 13.86 -11.44
CA ASP A 407 -14.06 14.54 -11.57
C ASP A 407 -12.84 13.69 -11.16
N MET A 408 -13.04 12.50 -10.58
CA MET A 408 -11.93 11.63 -10.22
C MET A 408 -11.19 11.12 -11.46
N SER A 409 -9.87 11.05 -11.37
CA SER A 409 -9.04 10.38 -12.36
C SER A 409 -9.42 8.90 -12.43
N LEU A 410 -9.48 8.38 -13.66
CA LEU A 410 -9.85 7.00 -13.92
C LEU A 410 -8.59 6.14 -14.02
N ASP A 411 -8.50 5.10 -13.20
CA ASP A 411 -7.31 4.26 -13.09
C ASP A 411 -7.21 3.20 -14.20
N ILE A 412 -7.55 3.55 -15.44
CA ILE A 412 -7.48 2.64 -16.61
C ILE A 412 -6.32 3.06 -17.52
N PRO A 413 -5.36 2.15 -17.82
CA PRO A 413 -5.23 0.78 -17.32
C PRO A 413 -4.68 0.70 -15.89
N CYS A 414 -4.16 1.81 -15.37
CA CYS A 414 -3.67 1.99 -14.01
C CYS A 414 -3.84 3.46 -13.58
N ALA A 415 -3.54 3.75 -12.32
CA ALA A 415 -3.42 5.13 -11.84
C ALA A 415 -2.40 5.94 -12.65
N PRO A 416 -2.57 7.27 -12.79
CA PRO A 416 -1.64 8.14 -13.51
C PRO A 416 -0.22 8.05 -12.91
N PRO A 417 0.78 7.53 -13.65
CA PRO A 417 2.11 7.35 -13.08
C PRO A 417 2.78 8.70 -12.80
N PHE A 418 3.51 8.80 -11.68
CA PHE A 418 4.05 10.08 -11.22
C PHE A 418 5.11 10.71 -12.14
N ASN A 419 5.81 9.88 -12.92
CA ASN A 419 6.88 10.28 -13.83
C ASN A 419 6.38 10.83 -15.18
N PHE A 420 5.07 10.78 -15.44
CA PHE A 420 4.52 11.41 -16.63
C PHE A 420 4.64 12.94 -16.51
N PRO A 421 4.82 13.67 -17.64
CA PRO A 421 4.78 15.12 -17.66
C PRO A 421 3.55 15.67 -16.91
N ASP A 422 3.73 16.70 -16.09
CA ASP A 422 2.66 17.23 -15.22
C ASP A 422 1.42 17.62 -16.03
N ASP A 423 1.60 18.23 -17.21
CA ASP A 423 0.50 18.61 -18.11
C ASP A 423 -0.29 17.39 -18.63
N PHE A 424 0.39 16.26 -18.83
CA PHE A 424 -0.24 14.99 -19.18
C PHE A 424 -0.95 14.36 -17.97
N ARG A 425 -0.43 14.52 -16.75
CA ARG A 425 -1.11 14.01 -15.55
C ARG A 425 -2.36 14.83 -15.23
N GLU A 426 -2.31 16.14 -15.42
CA GLU A 426 -3.46 17.03 -15.23
C GLU A 426 -4.59 16.76 -16.22
N ALA A 427 -4.25 16.34 -17.45
CA ALA A 427 -5.19 15.98 -18.49
C ALA A 427 -5.64 14.51 -18.45
N TRP A 428 -5.29 13.75 -17.40
CA TRP A 428 -5.62 12.34 -17.30
C TRP A 428 -7.15 12.11 -17.38
N PRO A 429 -7.63 11.09 -18.11
CA PRO A 429 -9.05 10.82 -18.26
C PRO A 429 -9.75 10.71 -16.92
N ARG A 430 -10.86 11.44 -16.78
CA ARG A 430 -11.72 11.42 -15.60
C ARG A 430 -12.86 10.42 -15.79
N LEU A 431 -13.39 9.90 -14.68
CA LEU A 431 -14.50 8.94 -14.66
C LEU A 431 -15.66 9.42 -15.54
N GLY A 432 -16.08 10.67 -15.38
CA GLY A 432 -17.19 11.27 -16.14
C GLY A 432 -18.50 10.47 -16.01
N ASN A 433 -19.29 10.46 -17.09
CA ASN A 433 -20.53 9.68 -17.14
C ASN A 433 -20.23 8.17 -17.17
N ALA A 434 -20.69 7.46 -16.15
CA ALA A 434 -20.65 5.99 -16.07
C ALA A 434 -22.02 5.43 -15.65
N LEU A 435 -22.28 4.16 -15.93
CA LEU A 435 -23.47 3.47 -15.44
C LEU A 435 -23.20 2.94 -14.02
N GLN A 436 -23.92 3.45 -13.02
CA GLN A 436 -23.85 2.90 -11.68
C GLN A 436 -24.71 1.63 -11.60
N ILE A 437 -24.04 0.50 -11.35
CA ILE A 437 -24.65 -0.83 -11.28
C ILE A 437 -24.62 -1.43 -9.87
N GLY A 438 -24.04 -0.72 -8.90
CA GLY A 438 -24.02 -1.12 -7.50
C GLY A 438 -23.54 0.03 -6.62
N GLY A 439 -23.87 -0.05 -5.33
CA GLY A 439 -23.31 0.87 -4.34
C GLY A 439 -24.05 0.91 -3.01
N GLU A 440 -23.29 1.24 -1.97
CA GLU A 440 -23.72 1.38 -0.58
C GLU A 440 -22.70 2.26 0.17
N ASP A 441 -23.18 3.33 0.82
CA ASP A 441 -22.34 4.34 1.48
C ASP A 441 -21.24 4.90 0.53
N VAL A 442 -19.97 4.62 0.83
CA VAL A 442 -18.80 5.07 0.04
C VAL A 442 -18.32 4.02 -0.97
N LEU A 443 -19.03 2.89 -1.11
CA LEU A 443 -18.69 1.82 -2.04
C LEU A 443 -19.55 1.92 -3.29
N HIS A 444 -18.95 1.91 -4.47
CA HIS A 444 -19.67 2.00 -5.74
C HIS A 444 -19.12 1.06 -6.80
N THR A 445 -19.99 0.59 -7.68
CA THR A 445 -19.61 -0.22 -8.85
C THR A 445 -20.17 0.40 -10.11
N PHE A 446 -19.29 0.68 -11.08
CA PHE A 446 -19.60 1.36 -12.33
C PHE A 446 -19.28 0.49 -13.55
N LEU A 447 -20.02 0.71 -14.63
CA LEU A 447 -19.64 0.32 -15.98
C LEU A 447 -19.24 1.55 -16.78
N ILE A 448 -18.03 1.53 -17.31
CA ILE A 448 -17.46 2.58 -18.13
C ILE A 448 -17.89 2.38 -19.58
N PRO A 449 -18.57 3.36 -20.20
CA PRO A 449 -19.18 3.19 -21.52
C PRO A 449 -18.17 3.23 -22.68
N PRO A 450 -18.56 2.78 -23.89
CA PRO A 450 -17.70 2.79 -25.08
C PRO A 450 -17.15 4.14 -25.48
N SER A 451 -17.91 5.22 -25.27
CA SER A 451 -17.43 6.57 -25.52
C SER A 451 -16.24 6.93 -24.62
N LYS A 452 -16.31 6.58 -23.34
CA LYS A 452 -15.27 6.86 -22.36
C LYS A 452 -14.07 5.93 -22.53
N THR A 453 -14.28 4.64 -22.83
CA THR A 453 -13.14 3.75 -23.13
C THR A 453 -12.41 4.16 -24.40
N ALA A 454 -13.13 4.69 -25.41
CA ALA A 454 -12.53 5.27 -26.61
C ALA A 454 -11.67 6.49 -26.30
N GLU A 455 -12.17 7.43 -25.48
CA GLU A 455 -11.42 8.59 -25.01
C GLU A 455 -10.10 8.18 -24.33
N ILE A 456 -10.12 7.17 -23.46
CA ILE A 456 -8.91 6.66 -22.79
C ILE A 456 -7.91 6.09 -23.80
N ARG A 457 -8.39 5.34 -24.81
CA ARG A 457 -7.50 4.80 -25.85
C ARG A 457 -6.88 5.90 -26.70
N GLU A 458 -7.69 6.88 -27.12
CA GLU A 458 -7.23 8.04 -27.88
C GLU A 458 -6.21 8.87 -27.09
N TYR A 459 -6.33 8.87 -25.77
CA TYR A 459 -5.39 9.53 -24.87
C TYR A 459 -4.06 8.79 -24.72
N LEU A 460 -4.12 7.47 -24.49
CA LEU A 460 -2.94 6.69 -24.09
C LEU A 460 -2.17 6.07 -25.26
N LEU A 461 -2.84 5.64 -26.34
CA LEU A 461 -2.16 4.99 -27.46
C LEU A 461 -1.11 5.87 -28.15
N PRO A 462 -1.33 7.20 -28.35
CA PRO A 462 -0.32 8.07 -28.94
C PRO A 462 0.99 8.15 -28.14
N VAL A 463 0.95 7.94 -26.82
CA VAL A 463 2.15 7.91 -25.97
C VAL A 463 3.10 6.81 -26.40
N LEU A 464 2.57 5.63 -26.76
CA LEU A 464 3.36 4.48 -27.20
C LEU A 464 4.01 4.70 -28.57
N GLU A 465 3.45 5.62 -29.36
CA GLU A 465 3.87 5.95 -30.72
C GLU A 465 4.65 7.28 -30.78
N ASP A 466 4.93 7.91 -29.62
CA ASP A 466 5.58 9.22 -29.57
C ASP A 466 7.04 9.15 -30.00
N ASP A 467 7.33 9.69 -31.19
CA ASP A 467 8.70 9.84 -31.69
C ASP A 467 9.26 11.26 -31.45
N THR A 468 8.52 12.13 -30.77
CA THR A 468 8.96 13.52 -30.49
C THR A 468 9.98 13.62 -29.36
N GLY A 469 10.17 12.53 -28.61
CA GLY A 469 11.02 12.49 -27.42
C GLY A 469 10.35 13.10 -26.18
N ARG A 470 9.04 13.39 -26.23
CA ARG A 470 8.27 13.85 -25.08
C ARG A 470 8.14 12.74 -24.04
N PHE A 471 7.98 11.49 -24.49
CA PHE A 471 7.91 10.32 -23.64
C PHE A 471 9.11 9.42 -23.92
N ASP A 472 9.92 9.15 -22.90
CA ASP A 472 11.05 8.23 -23.03
C ASP A 472 10.59 6.76 -23.07
N GLU A 473 11.53 5.85 -23.39
CA GLU A 473 11.23 4.42 -23.44
C GLU A 473 10.86 3.82 -22.08
N GLY A 474 11.26 4.46 -20.97
CA GLY A 474 10.84 4.06 -19.62
C GLY A 474 9.34 4.23 -19.46
N ILE A 475 8.85 5.44 -19.70
CA ILE A 475 7.42 5.78 -19.67
C ILE A 475 6.61 4.87 -20.60
N LYS A 476 7.07 4.69 -21.85
CA LYS A 476 6.39 3.82 -22.82
C LYS A 476 6.37 2.35 -22.38
N SER A 477 7.46 1.87 -21.78
CA SER A 477 7.53 0.51 -21.25
C SER A 477 6.60 0.33 -20.06
N THR A 478 6.55 1.29 -19.13
CA THR A 478 5.63 1.29 -17.99
C THR A 478 4.17 1.25 -18.47
N LEU A 479 3.80 2.10 -19.43
CA LEU A 479 2.45 2.13 -19.99
C LEU A 479 2.09 0.81 -20.72
N ARG A 480 3.02 0.26 -21.51
CA ARG A 480 2.82 -1.03 -22.19
C ARG A 480 2.58 -2.15 -21.18
N GLY A 481 3.39 -2.21 -20.12
CA GLY A 481 3.21 -3.18 -19.04
C GLY A 481 1.87 -3.03 -18.33
N ALA A 482 1.44 -1.80 -18.04
CA ALA A 482 0.12 -1.54 -17.46
C ALA A 482 -1.03 -2.00 -18.37
N ILE A 483 -0.94 -1.72 -19.67
CA ILE A 483 -1.91 -2.18 -20.68
C ILE A 483 -1.98 -3.72 -20.74
N GLU A 484 -0.83 -4.39 -20.74
CA GLU A 484 -0.75 -5.85 -20.76
C GLU A 484 -1.29 -6.48 -19.47
N ASP A 485 -0.99 -5.91 -18.30
CA ASP A 485 -1.50 -6.37 -17.01
C ASP A 485 -3.01 -6.18 -16.84
N PHE A 486 -3.54 -5.10 -17.41
CA PHE A 486 -4.98 -4.79 -17.38
C PHE A 486 -5.74 -5.61 -18.41
N ALA A 487 -5.38 -5.51 -19.69
CA ALA A 487 -6.14 -6.05 -20.82
C ALA A 487 -5.61 -7.38 -21.38
N GLY A 488 -4.54 -7.92 -20.79
CA GLY A 488 -3.84 -9.13 -21.27
C GLY A 488 -2.99 -8.90 -22.52
N SER A 489 -3.21 -7.82 -23.27
CA SER A 489 -2.43 -7.42 -24.43
C SER A 489 -2.83 -6.03 -24.93
N LEU A 490 -1.97 -5.39 -25.72
CA LEU A 490 -2.29 -4.15 -26.44
C LEU A 490 -3.52 -4.29 -27.36
N GLU A 491 -3.64 -5.42 -28.05
CA GLU A 491 -4.79 -5.69 -28.93
C GLU A 491 -6.08 -5.93 -28.14
N GLY A 492 -5.99 -6.54 -26.95
CA GLY A 492 -7.10 -6.64 -26.01
C GLY A 492 -7.59 -5.25 -25.58
N PHE A 493 -6.65 -4.37 -25.22
CA PHE A 493 -6.96 -3.00 -24.83
C PHE A 493 -7.62 -2.20 -25.96
N LYS A 494 -7.12 -2.32 -27.19
CA LYS A 494 -7.71 -1.66 -28.37
C LYS A 494 -9.14 -2.10 -28.66
N LYS A 495 -9.50 -3.35 -28.36
CA LYS A 495 -10.82 -3.94 -28.60
C LYS A 495 -11.80 -3.74 -27.44
N MET A 496 -11.34 -3.20 -26.32
CA MET A 496 -12.19 -3.00 -25.15
C MET A 496 -13.30 -1.97 -25.45
N GLU A 497 -14.56 -2.36 -25.27
CA GLU A 497 -15.68 -1.43 -25.41
C GLU A 497 -16.19 -0.95 -24.05
N TRP A 498 -16.30 -1.86 -23.09
CA TRP A 498 -16.72 -1.56 -21.74
C TRP A 498 -15.60 -1.89 -20.77
N ALA A 499 -15.60 -1.22 -19.61
CA ALA A 499 -14.80 -1.62 -18.47
C ALA A 499 -15.68 -1.62 -17.21
N CYS A 500 -15.26 -2.34 -16.17
CA CYS A 500 -15.90 -2.29 -14.87
C CYS A 500 -14.97 -1.64 -13.86
N VAL A 501 -15.50 -0.75 -13.04
CA VAL A 501 -14.77 -0.04 -11.99
C VAL A 501 -15.46 -0.29 -10.67
N ARG A 502 -14.69 -0.66 -9.64
CA ARG A 502 -15.13 -0.71 -8.26
C ARG A 502 -14.37 0.37 -7.51
N TRP A 503 -15.10 1.26 -6.84
CA TRP A 503 -14.53 2.38 -6.11
C TRP A 503 -14.91 2.29 -4.64
N ASP A 504 -13.95 2.57 -3.77
CA ASP A 504 -14.19 2.88 -2.37
C ASP A 504 -13.58 4.23 -2.00
N LYS A 505 -13.74 4.65 -0.73
CA LYS A 505 -13.20 5.94 -0.24
C LYS A 505 -11.68 6.12 -0.39
N TYR A 506 -10.92 5.09 -0.72
CA TYR A 506 -9.46 5.11 -0.80
C TYR A 506 -8.91 4.67 -2.15
N GLU A 507 -9.57 3.75 -2.86
CA GLU A 507 -8.99 3.08 -4.02
C GLU A 507 -10.02 2.84 -5.14
N MET A 508 -9.53 2.85 -6.38
CA MET A 508 -10.27 2.49 -7.58
C MET A 508 -9.70 1.21 -8.20
N ASP A 509 -10.44 0.11 -8.09
CA ASP A 509 -10.13 -1.14 -8.77
C ASP A 509 -10.74 -1.14 -10.18
N VAL A 510 -9.93 -1.46 -11.20
CA VAL A 510 -10.38 -1.50 -12.59
C VAL A 510 -10.31 -2.92 -13.18
N PHE A 511 -11.30 -3.25 -14.00
CA PHE A 511 -11.45 -4.55 -14.65
C PHE A 511 -11.85 -4.37 -16.11
N VAL A 512 -11.33 -5.24 -16.98
CA VAL A 512 -11.64 -5.23 -18.42
C VAL A 512 -13.12 -5.40 -18.74
N ASP A 513 -13.87 -6.05 -17.85
CA ASP A 513 -15.33 -6.14 -17.92
C ASP A 513 -15.91 -6.56 -16.55
N LEU A 514 -17.24 -6.65 -16.49
CA LEU A 514 -17.93 -7.10 -15.28
C LEU A 514 -17.60 -8.55 -14.89
N LYS A 515 -17.38 -9.43 -15.87
CA LYS A 515 -17.08 -10.83 -15.59
C LYS A 515 -15.73 -10.93 -14.87
N ALA A 516 -14.72 -10.18 -15.29
CA ALA A 516 -13.43 -10.10 -14.64
C ALA A 516 -13.53 -9.58 -13.20
N TYR A 517 -14.37 -8.57 -12.93
CA TYR A 517 -14.68 -8.12 -11.56
C TYR A 517 -15.23 -9.27 -10.70
N LEU A 518 -16.30 -9.94 -11.16
CA LEU A 518 -16.92 -11.03 -10.40
C LEU A 518 -15.98 -12.24 -10.21
N MET A 519 -15.14 -12.54 -11.20
CA MET A 519 -14.09 -13.56 -11.07
C MET A 519 -13.08 -13.19 -9.97
N SER A 520 -12.63 -11.94 -9.95
CA SER A 520 -11.74 -11.43 -8.90
C SER A 520 -12.37 -11.57 -7.51
N VAL A 521 -13.65 -11.18 -7.36
CA VAL A 521 -14.41 -11.36 -6.11
C VAL A 521 -14.48 -12.84 -5.72
N ALA A 522 -14.77 -13.73 -6.66
CA ALA A 522 -14.89 -15.17 -6.38
C ALA A 522 -13.56 -15.77 -5.89
N GLU A 523 -12.44 -15.40 -6.51
CA GLU A 523 -11.11 -15.89 -6.16
C GLU A 523 -10.58 -15.27 -4.85
N ARG A 524 -10.79 -13.97 -4.64
CA ARG A 524 -10.42 -13.27 -3.39
C ARG A 524 -11.32 -13.68 -2.21
N GLY A 525 -12.59 -13.98 -2.47
CA GLY A 525 -13.56 -14.42 -1.46
C GLY A 525 -13.26 -15.80 -0.86
N ALA A 526 -12.44 -16.62 -1.53
CA ALA A 526 -12.04 -17.90 -0.99
C ALA A 526 -11.15 -17.67 0.25
N ARG A 527 -11.63 -18.10 1.42
CA ARG A 527 -10.87 -17.98 2.67
C ARG A 527 -9.62 -18.85 2.58
N VAL A 528 -8.46 -18.22 2.57
CA VAL A 528 -7.19 -18.88 2.86
C VAL A 528 -6.90 -18.62 4.34
N GLU A 529 -6.47 -19.64 5.09
CA GLU A 529 -5.88 -19.41 6.42
C GLU A 529 -4.75 -18.38 6.27
N ARG A 530 -4.82 -17.26 7.01
CA ARG A 530 -3.91 -16.09 7.00
C ARG A 530 -2.92 -16.06 5.83
N ASP A 531 -3.25 -15.32 4.78
CA ASP A 531 -2.35 -15.12 3.66
C ASP A 531 -1.48 -13.89 3.91
N VAL A 532 -0.20 -14.09 4.22
CA VAL A 532 0.73 -13.00 4.55
C VAL A 532 0.89 -11.97 3.44
N VAL A 533 0.63 -12.37 2.20
CA VAL A 533 0.70 -11.47 1.05
C VAL A 533 -0.50 -10.52 1.02
N VAL A 534 -1.69 -10.98 1.45
CA VAL A 534 -2.93 -10.21 1.33
C VAL A 534 -3.28 -9.47 2.61
N ASP A 535 -3.09 -10.11 3.76
CA ASP A 535 -3.55 -9.60 5.05
C ASP A 535 -2.75 -8.38 5.54
N GLY A 536 -1.61 -8.08 4.88
CA GLY A 536 -0.73 -6.96 5.20
C GLY A 536 -0.10 -7.03 6.60
N GLY A 537 -0.29 -8.13 7.32
CA GLY A 537 0.24 -8.35 8.66
C GLY A 537 1.74 -8.64 8.66
N PHE A 538 2.32 -8.62 9.85
CA PHE A 538 3.69 -9.02 10.10
C PHE A 538 3.84 -10.54 9.99
N PHE A 539 4.52 -11.02 8.94
CA PHE A 539 4.64 -12.45 8.65
C PHE A 539 5.53 -13.20 9.64
N GLY A 540 6.40 -12.50 10.39
CA GLY A 540 7.33 -13.14 11.33
C GLY A 540 6.63 -14.02 12.37
N TYR A 541 5.41 -13.66 12.79
CA TYR A 541 4.63 -14.47 13.72
C TYR A 541 4.15 -15.82 13.16
N LEU A 542 4.17 -16.02 11.84
CA LEU A 542 3.81 -17.30 11.25
C LEU A 542 5.00 -18.27 11.16
N LEU A 543 6.20 -17.75 11.42
CA LEU A 543 7.47 -18.46 11.28
C LEU A 543 8.08 -18.88 12.62
N LEU A 544 7.31 -18.82 13.72
CA LEU A 544 7.80 -19.18 15.05
C LEU A 544 8.26 -20.64 15.13
N ASN A 545 9.25 -20.91 15.97
CA ASN A 545 9.64 -22.27 16.32
C ASN A 545 8.45 -23.03 16.91
N SER A 546 8.10 -24.18 16.33
CA SER A 546 6.95 -25.00 16.74
C SER A 546 7.07 -25.63 18.14
N HIS A 547 8.11 -25.29 18.90
CA HIS A 547 8.37 -25.82 20.23
C HIS A 547 7.76 -24.99 21.38
N ASP A 548 7.26 -23.78 21.12
CA ASP A 548 6.76 -22.87 22.19
C ASP A 548 5.26 -22.57 22.17
N SER A 549 4.47 -23.18 21.28
CA SER A 549 3.02 -22.94 21.19
C SER A 549 2.20 -23.51 22.38
N GLY A 550 2.84 -23.90 23.47
CA GLY A 550 2.21 -24.43 24.67
C GLY A 550 1.80 -23.38 25.72
N SER A 551 2.02 -22.08 25.50
CA SER A 551 1.89 -21.11 26.61
C SER A 551 1.40 -19.71 26.27
N GLN A 552 0.65 -19.51 25.17
CA GLN A 552 -0.08 -18.24 24.97
C GLN A 552 -1.45 -18.50 24.33
N SER A 553 -2.47 -18.65 25.20
CA SER A 553 -3.89 -18.51 24.90
C SER A 553 -4.48 -17.46 25.82
#